data_AF-A0A2D8HW75-F1
#
_entry.id   AF-A0A2D8HW75-F1
#
_cell.length_a   1.000
_cell.length_b   1.000
_cell.length_c   1.000
_cell.angle_alpha   90.00
_cell.angle_beta   90.00
_cell.angle_gamma   90.00
#
_symmetry.space_group_name_H-M   'P 1'
#
loop_
_entity.id
_entity.type
_entity.pdbx_description
1 polymer ?
#
loop_
_entity_poly.entity_id
_entity_poly.type
_entity_poly.pdbx_seq_one_letter_code
_entity_poly.pdbx_strand_id
1 'polypeptide(L)'
;MESNELITLVTFLISIAIATLSAWLIRRASPQRRFIWFTGSVVAFLLLFGIKFFFVPLLTCLVILYFAKRDGDNPLGDIGIGFVNIFTIAISWCLFGLYILLPVGALYWMFISIQVGSFWMFLVGFIPITWPIGAYGLIFDMPDWVLDMFT
;
A
#
# COMPACT_ATOMS: atom_id res chain seq x y z
N MET A 1 23.25 24.54 4.38
CA MET A 1 22.19 23.62 3.93
C MET A 1 21.66 22.94 5.16
N GLU A 2 20.39 23.17 5.49
CA GLU A 2 19.80 22.56 6.68
C GLU A 2 19.66 21.04 6.51
N SER A 3 19.66 20.30 7.62
CA SER A 3 19.50 18.83 7.64
C SER A 3 18.31 18.36 6.78
N ASN A 4 17.19 19.07 6.83
CA ASN A 4 15.98 18.75 6.08
C ASN A 4 16.11 18.96 4.56
N GLU A 5 16.89 19.95 4.14
CA GLU A 5 17.18 20.18 2.70
C GLU A 5 18.06 19.07 2.15
N LEU A 6 19.02 18.58 2.94
CA LEU A 6 19.90 17.47 2.58
C LEU A 6 19.13 16.17 2.42
N ILE A 7 18.26 15.86 3.37
CA ILE A 7 17.39 14.67 3.28
C ILE A 7 16.52 14.75 2.04
N THR A 8 15.87 15.90 1.80
CA THR A 8 15.00 16.09 0.62
C THR A 8 15.76 15.94 -0.69
N LEU A 9 16.96 16.53 -0.80
CA LEU A 9 17.82 16.42 -1.98
C LEU A 9 18.25 14.96 -2.22
N VAL A 10 18.70 14.26 -1.18
CA VAL A 10 19.13 12.85 -1.29
C VAL A 10 17.95 11.97 -1.69
N THR A 11 16.78 12.13 -1.08
CA THR A 11 15.56 11.41 -1.46
C THR A 11 15.18 11.67 -2.91
N PHE A 12 15.27 12.91 -3.37
CA PHE A 12 15.00 13.28 -4.76
C PHE A 12 15.98 12.61 -5.74
N LEU A 13 17.28 12.58 -5.44
CA LEU A 13 18.29 11.94 -6.30
C LEU A 13 18.10 10.42 -6.39
N ILE A 14 17.82 9.75 -5.27
CA ILE A 14 17.52 8.32 -5.23
C ILE A 14 16.27 8.02 -6.07
N SER A 15 15.26 8.90 -5.99
CA SER A 15 14.04 8.78 -6.76
C SER A 15 14.34 8.79 -8.28
N ILE A 16 15.19 9.70 -8.75
CA ILE A 16 15.59 9.76 -10.17
C ILE A 16 16.34 8.49 -10.59
N ALA A 17 17.24 7.98 -9.75
CA ALA A 17 18.00 6.75 -10.03
C ALA A 17 17.06 5.54 -10.18
N ILE A 18 16.05 5.41 -9.32
CA ILE A 18 15.07 4.32 -9.40
C ILE A 18 14.16 4.50 -10.63
N ALA A 19 13.77 5.73 -10.95
CA ALA A 19 12.94 6.02 -12.13
C ALA A 19 13.68 5.68 -13.43
N THR A 20 14.98 5.96 -13.51
CA THR A 20 15.82 5.62 -14.66
C THR A 20 16.08 4.11 -14.76
N LEU A 21 16.27 3.41 -13.64
CA LEU A 21 16.35 1.94 -13.60
C LEU A 21 15.05 1.30 -14.08
N SER A 22 13.92 1.80 -13.60
CA SER A 22 12.57 1.34 -13.96
C SER A 22 12.31 1.54 -15.45
N ALA A 23 12.61 2.73 -15.96
CA ALA A 23 12.61 3.07 -17.37
C ALA A 23 13.44 2.10 -18.22
N TRP A 24 14.65 1.77 -17.76
CA TRP A 24 15.54 0.84 -18.44
C TRP A 24 14.95 -0.59 -18.50
N LEU A 25 14.33 -1.05 -17.40
CA LEU A 25 13.63 -2.34 -17.35
C LEU A 25 12.43 -2.39 -18.30
N ILE A 26 11.60 -1.34 -18.31
CA ILE A 26 10.44 -1.21 -19.21
C ILE A 26 10.88 -1.28 -20.67
N ARG A 27 11.97 -0.59 -21.02
CA ARG A 27 12.50 -0.60 -22.41
C ARG A 27 12.94 -1.99 -22.86
N ARG A 28 13.49 -2.80 -21.95
CA ARG A 28 13.95 -4.18 -22.23
C ARG A 28 12.83 -5.22 -22.24
N ALA A 29 11.68 -4.93 -21.64
CA ALA A 29 10.58 -5.88 -21.61
C ALA A 29 9.94 -6.10 -23.00
N SER A 30 9.39 -7.30 -23.22
CA SER A 30 8.58 -7.61 -24.40
C SER A 30 7.31 -6.75 -24.42
N PRO A 31 6.76 -6.35 -25.59
CA PRO A 31 5.65 -5.39 -25.69
C PRO A 31 4.49 -5.67 -24.71
N GLN A 32 4.04 -6.92 -24.68
CA GLN A 32 2.98 -7.42 -23.79
C GLN A 32 3.29 -7.26 -22.28
N ARG A 33 4.58 -7.27 -21.89
CA ARG A 33 5.03 -7.16 -20.49
C ARG A 33 5.52 -5.77 -20.12
N ARG A 34 5.84 -4.89 -21.08
CA ARG A 34 6.36 -3.53 -20.82
C ARG A 34 5.46 -2.76 -19.89
N PHE A 35 4.18 -2.92 -20.12
CA PHE A 35 3.17 -2.17 -19.42
C PHE A 35 2.88 -2.75 -18.01
N ILE A 36 3.09 -4.06 -17.80
CA ILE A 36 3.15 -4.66 -16.46
C ILE A 36 4.36 -4.13 -15.68
N TRP A 37 5.54 -4.04 -16.32
CA TRP A 37 6.74 -3.46 -15.71
C TRP A 37 6.58 -1.96 -15.41
N PHE A 38 5.91 -1.22 -16.28
CA PHE A 38 5.53 0.18 -16.05
C PHE A 38 4.68 0.31 -14.79
N THR A 39 3.61 -0.49 -14.73
CA THR A 39 2.68 -0.53 -13.62
C THR A 39 3.40 -0.85 -12.30
N GLY A 40 4.21 -1.91 -12.28
CA GLY A 40 4.99 -2.31 -11.11
C GLY A 40 5.97 -1.23 -10.66
N SER A 41 6.60 -0.52 -11.61
CA SER A 41 7.53 0.56 -11.30
C SER A 41 6.84 1.75 -10.63
N VAL A 42 5.65 2.14 -11.13
CA VAL A 42 4.84 3.22 -10.54
C VAL A 42 4.38 2.86 -9.13
N VAL A 43 3.93 1.62 -8.91
CA VAL A 43 3.52 1.14 -7.59
C VAL A 43 4.69 1.09 -6.61
N ALA A 44 5.84 0.53 -7.02
CA ALA A 44 7.04 0.50 -6.18
C ALA A 44 7.50 1.91 -5.76
N PHE A 45 7.38 2.88 -6.67
CA PHE A 45 7.72 4.26 -6.39
C PHE A 45 6.78 4.90 -5.36
N LEU A 46 5.47 4.68 -5.50
CA LEU A 46 4.48 5.18 -4.57
C LEU A 46 4.68 4.59 -3.17
N LEU A 47 5.08 3.32 -3.06
CA LEU A 47 5.38 2.67 -1.79
C LEU A 47 6.65 3.22 -1.11
N LEU A 48 7.72 3.44 -1.88
CA LEU A 48 9.02 3.86 -1.33
C LEU A 48 9.07 5.35 -0.96
N PHE A 49 8.39 6.20 -1.73
CA PHE A 49 8.52 7.66 -1.60
C PHE A 49 7.21 8.39 -1.26
N GLY A 50 6.10 7.65 -1.21
CA GLY A 50 4.77 8.22 -0.96
C GLY A 50 4.28 9.12 -2.10
N ILE A 51 3.15 9.79 -1.85
CA ILE A 51 2.45 10.62 -2.84
C ILE A 51 3.26 11.87 -3.25
N LYS A 52 4.12 12.38 -2.36
CA LYS A 52 4.87 13.64 -2.58
C LYS A 52 5.71 13.66 -3.86
N PHE A 53 6.27 12.51 -4.25
CA PHE A 53 7.15 12.39 -5.42
C PHE A 53 6.54 11.57 -6.56
N PHE A 54 5.25 11.23 -6.47
CA PHE A 54 4.58 10.30 -7.39
C PHE A 54 4.51 10.77 -8.85
N PHE A 55 4.38 12.08 -9.09
CA PHE A 55 4.17 12.61 -10.44
C PHE A 55 5.43 12.56 -11.31
N VAL A 56 6.62 12.69 -10.73
CA VAL A 56 7.88 12.69 -11.49
C VAL A 56 8.10 11.35 -12.22
N PRO A 57 8.13 10.19 -11.55
CA PRO A 57 8.31 8.88 -12.19
C PRO A 57 7.19 8.50 -13.13
N LEU A 58 5.94 8.85 -12.79
CA LEU A 58 4.78 8.62 -13.65
C LEU A 58 4.99 9.28 -15.01
N LEU A 59 5.36 10.56 -15.02
CA LEU A 59 5.64 11.31 -16.23
C LEU A 59 6.85 10.75 -16.99
N THR A 60 7.96 10.44 -16.31
CA THR A 60 9.15 9.86 -16.98
C THR A 60 8.81 8.54 -17.66
N CYS A 61 8.05 7.68 -16.98
CA CYS A 61 7.69 6.38 -17.52
C CYS A 61 6.68 6.49 -18.66
N LEU A 62 5.74 7.45 -18.62
CA LEU A 62 4.79 7.73 -19.72
C LEU A 62 5.51 8.22 -20.97
N VAL A 63 6.46 9.16 -20.80
CA VAL A 63 7.30 9.65 -21.90
C VAL A 63 8.08 8.51 -22.55
N ILE A 64 8.60 7.58 -21.75
CA ILE A 64 9.36 6.44 -22.25
C ILE A 64 8.49 5.41 -22.94
N LEU A 65 7.27 5.15 -22.45
CA LEU A 65 6.30 4.32 -23.16
C LEU A 65 5.92 4.92 -24.51
N TYR A 66 5.75 6.24 -24.57
CA TYR A 66 5.49 6.95 -25.82
C TYR A 66 6.61 6.74 -26.84
N PHE A 67 7.88 6.88 -26.42
CA PHE A 67 9.04 6.63 -27.29
C PHE A 67 9.31 5.15 -27.59
N ALA A 68 8.88 4.23 -26.71
CA ALA A 68 9.09 2.79 -26.87
C ALA A 68 8.02 2.11 -27.73
N LYS A 69 6.95 2.83 -28.10
CA LYS A 69 5.83 2.34 -28.92
C LYS A 69 6.34 1.74 -30.23
N ARG A 70 5.85 0.53 -30.57
CA ARG A 70 6.12 -0.14 -31.86
C ARG A 70 4.85 -0.21 -32.70
N ASP A 71 5.03 -0.38 -34.00
CA ASP A 71 3.93 -0.57 -34.95
C ASP A 71 3.17 -1.87 -34.62
N GLY A 72 1.89 -1.73 -34.27
CA GLY A 72 1.02 -2.84 -33.84
C GLY A 72 0.57 -2.81 -32.37
N ASP A 73 1.07 -1.87 -31.56
CA ASP A 73 0.63 -1.72 -30.17
C ASP A 73 -0.80 -1.14 -30.10
N ASN A 74 -1.65 -1.69 -29.22
CA ASN A 74 -2.99 -1.15 -28.93
C ASN A 74 -2.94 -0.31 -27.64
N PRO A 75 -2.59 0.99 -27.72
CA PRO A 75 -2.27 1.79 -26.54
C PRO A 75 -3.45 1.91 -25.57
N LEU A 76 -4.69 1.96 -26.06
CA LEU A 76 -5.87 2.10 -25.20
C LEU A 76 -6.19 0.79 -24.48
N GLY A 77 -6.06 -0.35 -25.17
CA GLY A 77 -6.25 -1.66 -24.56
C GLY A 77 -5.21 -1.93 -23.47
N ASP A 78 -3.94 -1.62 -23.76
CA ASP A 78 -2.86 -1.79 -22.80
C ASP A 78 -3.08 -0.92 -21.56
N ILE A 79 -3.35 0.39 -21.74
CA ILE A 79 -3.64 1.32 -20.62
C ILE A 79 -4.80 0.80 -19.75
N GLY A 80 -5.89 0.34 -20.38
CA GLY A 80 -7.05 -0.21 -19.66
C GLY A 80 -6.69 -1.40 -18.78
N ILE A 81 -5.92 -2.35 -19.30
CA ILE A 81 -5.48 -3.55 -18.56
C ILE A 81 -4.66 -3.17 -17.31
N GLY A 82 -3.90 -2.09 -17.35
CA GLY A 82 -2.98 -1.77 -16.24
C GLY A 82 -3.60 -0.93 -15.20
N PHE A 83 -4.54 -0.08 -15.60
CA PHE A 83 -5.44 0.53 -14.62
C PHE A 83 -6.12 -0.56 -13.79
N VAL A 84 -6.67 -1.60 -14.44
CA VAL A 84 -7.28 -2.75 -13.75
C VAL A 84 -6.26 -3.49 -12.88
N ASN A 85 -5.04 -3.70 -13.36
CA ASN A 85 -3.99 -4.37 -12.57
C ASN A 85 -3.56 -3.55 -11.34
N ILE A 86 -3.37 -2.23 -11.48
CA ILE A 86 -3.05 -1.32 -10.36
C ILE A 86 -4.17 -1.39 -9.32
N PHE A 87 -5.41 -1.27 -9.78
CA PHE A 87 -6.58 -1.31 -8.92
C PHE A 87 -6.70 -2.66 -8.19
N THR A 88 -6.47 -3.76 -8.90
CA THR A 88 -6.48 -5.12 -8.32
C THR A 88 -5.37 -5.31 -7.29
N ILE A 89 -4.15 -4.85 -7.59
CA ILE A 89 -3.03 -4.88 -6.64
C ILE A 89 -3.36 -4.06 -5.39
N ALA A 90 -3.89 -2.84 -5.56
CA ALA A 90 -4.25 -1.97 -4.44
C ALA A 90 -5.31 -2.61 -3.53
N ILE A 91 -6.38 -3.16 -4.11
CA ILE A 91 -7.40 -3.91 -3.36
C ILE A 91 -6.77 -5.10 -2.63
N SER A 92 -5.90 -5.85 -3.30
CA SER A 92 -5.26 -7.03 -2.71
C SER A 92 -4.44 -6.67 -1.47
N TRP A 93 -3.69 -5.56 -1.52
CA TRP A 93 -2.96 -5.04 -0.37
C TRP A 93 -3.87 -4.53 0.75
N CYS A 94 -4.98 -3.86 0.43
CA CYS A 94 -5.97 -3.45 1.44
C CYS A 94 -6.60 -4.66 2.14
N LEU A 95 -7.02 -5.67 1.38
CA LEU A 95 -7.59 -6.89 1.93
C LEU A 95 -6.56 -7.67 2.75
N PHE A 96 -5.30 -7.71 2.32
CA PHE A 96 -4.21 -8.31 3.09
C PHE A 96 -3.97 -7.56 4.40
N GLY A 97 -4.01 -6.23 4.37
CA GLY A 97 -3.94 -5.40 5.57
C GLY A 97 -5.08 -5.70 6.55
N LEU A 98 -6.31 -5.80 6.06
CA LEU A 98 -7.47 -6.20 6.89
C LEU A 98 -7.31 -7.63 7.44
N TYR A 99 -6.82 -8.56 6.63
CA TYR A 99 -6.58 -9.94 7.03
C TYR A 99 -5.58 -10.05 8.19
N ILE A 100 -4.54 -9.20 8.22
CA ILE A 100 -3.60 -9.12 9.35
C ILE A 100 -4.20 -8.34 10.53
N LEU A 101 -4.94 -7.26 10.25
CA LEU A 101 -5.47 -6.38 11.29
C LEU A 101 -6.47 -7.11 12.20
N LEU A 102 -7.28 -8.02 11.67
CA LEU A 102 -8.27 -8.77 12.47
C LEU A 102 -7.64 -9.64 13.57
N PRO A 103 -6.68 -10.55 13.32
CA PRO A 103 -6.05 -11.33 14.38
C PRO A 103 -5.24 -10.45 15.34
N VAL A 104 -4.61 -9.37 14.86
CA VAL A 104 -3.93 -8.41 15.74
C VAL A 104 -4.94 -7.68 16.63
N GLY A 105 -6.11 -7.33 16.08
CA GLY A 105 -7.23 -6.78 16.82
C GLY A 105 -7.77 -7.73 17.89
N ALA A 106 -7.83 -9.03 17.60
CA ALA A 106 -8.20 -10.05 18.59
C ALA A 106 -7.21 -10.09 19.76
N LEU A 107 -5.91 -10.06 19.46
CA LEU A 107 -4.85 -9.99 20.48
C LEU A 107 -4.97 -8.72 21.31
N TYR A 108 -5.25 -7.57 20.67
CA TYR A 108 -5.46 -6.32 21.38
C TYR A 108 -6.67 -6.36 22.31
N TRP A 109 -7.80 -6.91 21.85
CA TRP A 109 -8.98 -7.12 22.71
C TRP A 109 -8.63 -7.96 23.93
N MET A 110 -7.96 -9.10 23.74
CA MET A 110 -7.53 -9.96 24.84
C MET A 110 -6.57 -9.23 25.78
N PHE A 111 -5.65 -8.42 25.25
CA PHE A 111 -4.75 -7.59 26.05
C PHE A 111 -5.53 -6.59 26.94
N ILE A 112 -6.49 -5.87 26.38
CA ILE A 112 -7.34 -4.94 27.15
C ILE A 112 -8.14 -5.67 28.22
N SER A 113 -8.69 -6.86 27.90
CA SER A 113 -9.45 -7.63 28.90
C SER A 113 -8.63 -7.99 30.14
N ILE A 114 -7.31 -8.23 29.98
CA ILE A 114 -6.38 -8.48 31.08
C ILE A 114 -6.15 -7.20 31.88
N GLN A 115 -6.01 -6.04 31.22
CA GLN A 115 -5.83 -4.75 31.90
C GLN A 115 -7.06 -4.35 32.73
N VAL A 116 -8.25 -4.60 32.19
CA VAL A 116 -9.53 -4.38 32.88
C VAL A 116 -9.77 -5.41 33.98
N GLY A 117 -9.14 -6.59 33.90
CA GLY A 117 -9.37 -7.70 34.82
C GLY A 117 -10.70 -8.43 34.56
N SER A 118 -11.29 -8.28 33.37
CA SER A 118 -12.59 -8.86 33.03
C SER A 118 -12.44 -10.23 32.36
N PHE A 119 -12.73 -11.29 33.11
CA PHE A 119 -12.70 -12.66 32.58
C PHE A 119 -13.70 -12.89 31.44
N TRP A 120 -14.89 -12.27 31.51
CA TRP A 120 -15.90 -12.38 30.47
C TRP A 120 -15.46 -11.70 29.18
N MET A 121 -14.83 -10.53 29.27
CA MET A 121 -14.26 -9.84 28.10
C MET A 121 -13.17 -10.69 27.43
N PHE A 122 -12.34 -11.37 28.23
CA PHE A 122 -11.29 -12.26 27.74
C PHE A 122 -11.88 -13.43 26.94
N LEU A 123 -12.89 -14.12 27.47
CA LEU A 123 -13.57 -15.22 26.76
C LEU A 123 -14.22 -14.76 25.45
N VAL A 124 -14.86 -13.60 25.46
CA VAL A 124 -15.48 -13.00 24.27
C VAL A 124 -14.44 -12.64 23.19
N GLY A 125 -13.20 -12.35 23.58
CA GLY A 125 -12.09 -12.09 22.65
C GLY A 125 -11.72 -13.27 21.75
N PHE A 126 -12.06 -14.51 22.13
CA PHE A 126 -11.83 -15.69 21.28
C PHE A 126 -12.84 -15.83 20.14
N ILE A 127 -13.94 -15.08 20.17
CA ILE A 127 -15.01 -15.17 19.17
C ILE A 127 -14.66 -14.26 17.98
N PRO A 128 -14.49 -14.77 16.74
CA PRO A 128 -14.04 -13.96 15.60
C PRO A 128 -14.89 -12.73 15.28
N ILE A 129 -16.16 -12.73 15.68
CA ILE A 129 -17.09 -11.61 15.48
C ILE A 129 -16.66 -10.35 16.27
N THR A 130 -15.88 -10.50 17.36
CA THR A 130 -15.42 -9.36 18.18
C THR A 130 -14.08 -8.80 17.70
N TRP A 131 -13.37 -9.51 16.82
CA TRP A 131 -12.06 -9.10 16.32
C TRP A 131 -12.07 -7.77 15.57
N PRO A 132 -13.10 -7.41 14.77
CA PRO A 132 -13.20 -6.08 14.17
C PRO A 132 -13.27 -4.96 15.22
N ILE A 133 -13.89 -5.22 16.38
CA ILE A 133 -14.00 -4.22 17.46
C ILE A 133 -12.65 -4.05 18.15
N GLY A 134 -11.93 -5.15 18.39
CA GLY A 134 -10.55 -5.10 18.86
C GLY A 134 -9.60 -4.40 17.87
N ALA A 135 -9.77 -4.65 16.57
CA ALA A 135 -9.03 -3.97 15.51
C ALA A 135 -9.32 -2.46 15.45
N TYR A 136 -10.59 -2.08 15.62
CA TYR A 136 -10.98 -0.68 15.76
C TYR A 136 -10.32 -0.07 17.00
N GLY A 137 -10.43 -0.73 18.15
CA GLY A 137 -9.89 -0.24 19.42
C GLY A 137 -8.37 -0.08 19.40
N LEU A 138 -7.66 -0.91 18.64
CA LEU A 138 -6.21 -0.77 18.46
C LEU A 138 -5.82 0.54 17.76
N ILE A 139 -6.66 1.04 16.86
CA ILE A 139 -6.37 2.23 16.04
C ILE A 139 -6.96 3.50 16.66
N PHE A 140 -8.15 3.39 17.27
CA PHE A 140 -8.98 4.53 17.69
C PHE A 140 -9.35 4.52 19.17
N ASP A 141 -8.68 3.67 19.97
CA ASP A 141 -9.01 3.37 21.36
C ASP A 141 -10.31 2.55 21.54
N MET A 142 -10.34 1.77 22.63
CA MET A 142 -11.47 0.88 22.93
C MET A 142 -12.75 1.70 23.17
N PRO A 143 -13.89 1.38 22.51
CA PRO A 143 -15.12 2.13 22.71
C PRO A 143 -15.65 2.04 24.15
N ASP A 144 -16.15 3.16 24.68
CA ASP A 144 -16.66 3.26 26.06
C ASP A 144 -17.74 2.21 26.36
N TRP A 145 -18.67 1.97 25.43
CA TRP A 145 -19.74 0.98 25.61
C TRP A 145 -19.22 -0.45 25.80
N VAL A 146 -18.04 -0.78 25.25
CA VAL A 146 -17.40 -2.08 25.47
C VAL A 146 -16.88 -2.13 26.90
N LEU A 147 -16.19 -1.09 27.34
CA LEU A 147 -15.66 -1.02 28.69
C LEU A 147 -16.80 -1.08 29.71
N ASP A 148 -17.83 -0.25 29.56
CA ASP A 148 -19.03 -0.23 30.43
C ASP A 148 -19.75 -1.59 30.51
N MET A 149 -19.71 -2.41 29.46
CA MET A 149 -20.29 -3.76 29.47
C MET A 149 -19.47 -4.77 30.28
N PHE A 150 -18.17 -4.53 30.46
CA PHE A 150 -17.22 -5.52 30.96
C PHE A 150 -16.44 -5.11 32.22
N THR A 151 -16.45 -3.82 32.60
CA THR A 151 -15.96 -3.26 33.87
C THR A 151 -17.05 -3.23 34.92
#